data_AF-A0A8T7ALP3-F1
#
_entry.id   AF-A0A8T7ALP3-F1
#
_cell.length_a   1.000
_cell.length_b   1.000
_cell.length_c   1.000
_cell.angle_alpha   90.00
_cell.angle_beta   90.00
_cell.angle_gamma   90.00
#
_symmetry.space_group_name_H-M   'P 1'
#
loop_
_entity.id
_entity.type
_entity.pdbx_description
1 polymer ?
#
loop_
_entity_poly.entity_id
_entity_poly.type
_entity_poly.pdbx_seq_one_letter_code
_entity_poly.pdbx_strand_id
1 'polypeptide(L)'
;MSTIDNITIILGPPAAQDEKDRLAADAEAAGNSVDDTYVSHVADIVAELIRRDDGSPSDLDRFLSELIGQEVSLRSATPTYFEKKGRRYPAIMVAAADVMSQSSESLEDEVTEVFTRPETPLALAERVGVRLGLESAKTFFTFGAAV
;
A
#
# COMPACT_ATOMS: atom_id res chain seq x y z
N MET A 1 11.55 -22.16 -4.48
CA MET A 1 12.02 -20.78 -4.29
C MET A 1 11.14 -20.16 -3.20
N SER A 2 11.63 -19.21 -2.40
CA SER A 2 10.76 -18.52 -1.45
C SER A 2 10.02 -17.43 -2.21
N THR A 3 8.68 -17.51 -2.30
CA THR A 3 7.85 -16.51 -2.94
C THR A 3 7.50 -15.39 -1.96
N ILE A 4 7.36 -14.17 -2.47
CA ILE A 4 6.81 -13.07 -1.68
C ILE A 4 5.34 -13.41 -1.43
N ASP A 5 4.94 -13.42 -0.16
CA ASP A 5 3.56 -13.67 0.24
C ASP A 5 2.78 -12.35 0.26
N ASN A 6 3.36 -11.33 0.89
CA ASN A 6 2.74 -10.02 1.01
C ASN A 6 3.73 -8.88 0.71
N ILE A 7 3.25 -7.87 -0.01
CA ILE A 7 3.84 -6.55 -0.13
C ILE A 7 3.11 -5.63 0.85
N THR A 8 3.83 -5.04 1.81
CA THR A 8 3.27 -4.10 2.77
C THR A 8 3.84 -2.71 2.56
N ILE A 9 2.97 -1.73 2.36
CA ILE A 9 3.31 -0.32 2.17
C ILE A 9 2.93 0.44 3.44
N ILE A 10 3.92 0.84 4.22
CA ILE A 10 3.76 1.69 5.40
C ILE A 10 3.63 3.14 4.94
N LEU A 11 2.56 3.80 5.37
CA LEU A 11 2.26 5.19 5.07
C LEU A 11 2.85 6.08 6.16
N GLY A 12 3.68 7.04 5.76
CA GLY A 12 4.13 8.11 6.62
C GLY A 12 3.06 9.20 6.79
N PRO A 13 3.32 10.23 7.59
CA PRO A 13 2.37 11.31 7.80
C PRO A 13 2.10 12.09 6.50
N PRO A 14 0.94 12.77 6.40
CA PRO A 14 0.67 13.71 5.32
C PRO A 14 1.74 14.79 5.24
N ALA A 15 2.11 15.24 4.04
CA ALA A 15 3.08 16.30 3.83
C ALA A 15 2.48 17.70 4.02
N ALA A 16 1.24 17.89 3.57
CA ALA A 16 0.55 19.17 3.59
C ALA A 16 0.13 19.55 5.02
N GLN A 17 0.37 20.80 5.43
CA GLN A 17 0.14 21.25 6.80
C GLN A 17 -1.35 21.31 7.16
N ASP A 18 -2.18 21.71 6.22
CA ASP A 18 -3.64 21.71 6.34
C ASP A 18 -4.19 20.30 6.64
N GLU A 19 -3.64 19.28 5.98
CA GLU A 19 -4.05 17.89 6.21
C GLU A 19 -3.57 17.38 7.58
N LYS A 20 -2.38 17.80 8.03
CA LYS A 20 -1.90 17.51 9.40
C LYS A 20 -2.79 18.17 10.45
N ASP A 21 -3.19 19.42 10.22
CA ASP A 21 -4.04 20.17 11.14
C ASP A 21 -5.45 19.57 11.20
N ARG A 22 -5.99 19.13 10.05
CA ARG A 22 -7.25 18.38 9.97
C ARG A 22 -7.21 17.10 10.80
N LEU A 23 -6.17 16.28 10.59
CA LEU A 23 -5.99 15.02 11.32
C LEU A 23 -5.83 15.24 12.83
N ALA A 24 -5.15 16.31 13.24
CA ALA A 24 -5.01 16.67 14.65
C ALA A 24 -6.35 17.10 15.27
N ALA A 25 -7.16 17.87 14.55
CA ALA A 25 -8.51 18.26 14.99
C ALA A 25 -9.44 17.04 15.10
N ASP A 26 -9.38 16.13 14.12
CA ASP A 26 -10.15 14.87 14.14
C ASP A 26 -9.75 13.99 15.34
N ALA A 27 -8.45 13.93 15.66
CA ALA A 27 -7.95 13.21 16.83
C ALA A 27 -8.41 13.82 18.15
N GLU A 28 -8.38 15.15 18.27
CA GLU A 28 -8.89 15.86 19.45
C GLU A 28 -10.39 15.61 19.63
N ALA A 29 -11.18 15.72 18.55
CA ALA A 29 -12.62 15.50 18.59
C ALA A 29 -12.99 14.05 18.96
N ALA A 30 -12.18 13.08 18.51
CA ALA A 30 -12.37 11.66 18.84
C ALA A 30 -11.77 11.25 20.20
N GLY A 31 -10.99 12.12 20.85
CA GLY A 31 -10.26 11.79 22.09
C GLY A 31 -9.16 10.75 21.90
N ASN A 32 -8.63 10.62 20.68
CA ASN A 32 -7.61 9.64 20.30
C ASN A 32 -6.25 10.30 20.05
N SER A 33 -5.20 9.47 19.92
CA SER A 33 -3.92 9.96 19.41
C SER A 33 -4.00 10.22 17.91
N VAL A 34 -3.19 11.16 17.40
CA VAL A 34 -3.07 11.42 15.95
C VAL A 34 -2.71 10.14 15.19
N ASP A 35 -1.81 9.32 15.73
CA ASP A 35 -1.39 8.05 15.13
C ASP A 35 -2.59 7.07 15.02
N ASP A 36 -3.42 6.93 16.06
CA ASP A 36 -4.59 6.03 16.04
C ASP A 36 -5.73 6.53 15.14
N THR A 37 -5.96 7.85 15.12
CA THR A 37 -6.90 8.47 14.17
C THR A 37 -6.43 8.22 12.75
N TYR A 38 -5.13 8.36 12.48
CA TYR A 38 -4.60 8.14 11.13
C TYR A 38 -4.70 6.68 10.69
N VAL A 39 -4.45 5.73 11.60
CA VAL A 39 -4.70 4.30 11.36
C VAL A 39 -6.18 4.06 11.05
N SER A 40 -7.10 4.77 11.70
CA SER A 40 -8.54 4.62 11.44
C SER A 40 -8.94 5.08 10.03
N HIS A 41 -8.22 6.05 9.46
CA HIS A 41 -8.44 6.51 8.08
C HIS A 41 -7.80 5.61 7.00
N VAL A 42 -6.99 4.61 7.38
CA VAL A 42 -6.30 3.77 6.39
C VAL A 42 -7.27 2.98 5.52
N ALA A 43 -8.45 2.63 6.04
CA ALA A 43 -9.49 1.97 5.26
C ALA A 43 -9.99 2.86 4.10
N ASP A 44 -10.21 4.15 4.37
CA ASP A 44 -10.64 5.12 3.35
C ASP A 44 -9.55 5.35 2.31
N ILE A 45 -8.30 5.46 2.75
CA ILE A 45 -7.12 5.60 1.88
C ILE A 45 -7.00 4.39 0.94
N VAL A 46 -7.12 3.17 1.48
CA VAL A 46 -7.08 1.94 0.67
C VAL A 46 -8.24 1.92 -0.32
N ALA A 47 -9.45 2.25 0.12
CA ALA A 47 -10.63 2.30 -0.74
C ALA A 47 -10.45 3.28 -1.91
N GLU A 48 -9.84 4.44 -1.68
CA GLU A 48 -9.52 5.40 -2.74
C GLU A 48 -8.50 4.81 -3.73
N LEU A 49 -7.43 4.21 -3.24
CA LEU A 49 -6.34 3.67 -4.06
C LEU A 49 -6.76 2.48 -4.93
N ILE A 50 -7.72 1.67 -4.48
CA ILE A 50 -8.26 0.54 -5.24
C ILE A 50 -9.56 0.86 -5.98
N ARG A 51 -10.04 2.11 -5.91
CA ARG A 51 -11.27 2.53 -6.60
C ARG A 51 -11.08 2.43 -8.11
N ARG A 52 -12.08 1.85 -8.78
CA ARG A 52 -12.13 1.69 -10.23
C ARG A 52 -13.33 2.45 -10.78
N ASP A 53 -13.08 3.59 -11.39
CA ASP A 53 -14.11 4.38 -12.06
C ASP A 53 -14.26 3.89 -13.51
N ASP A 54 -15.47 3.50 -13.89
CA ASP A 54 -15.85 3.14 -15.27
C ASP A 54 -14.97 2.10 -15.96
N GLY A 55 -14.52 1.08 -15.21
CA GLY A 55 -13.69 -0.01 -15.74
C GLY A 55 -12.21 0.37 -15.92
N SER A 56 -11.81 1.57 -15.50
CA SER A 56 -10.41 1.99 -15.49
C SER A 56 -9.63 1.25 -14.40
N PRO A 57 -8.32 0.98 -14.62
CA PRO A 57 -7.45 0.48 -13.56
C PRO A 57 -7.42 1.46 -12.38
N SER A 58 -7.38 0.93 -11.16
CA SER A 58 -7.16 1.71 -9.94
C SER A 58 -5.74 2.27 -9.89
N ASP A 59 -5.45 3.17 -8.96
CA ASP A 59 -4.10 3.73 -8.83
C ASP A 59 -3.09 2.64 -8.45
N LEU A 60 -3.46 1.70 -7.56
CA LEU A 60 -2.59 0.55 -7.25
C LEU A 60 -2.41 -0.39 -8.45
N ASP A 61 -3.45 -0.62 -9.27
CA ASP A 61 -3.32 -1.40 -10.50
C ASP A 61 -2.27 -0.77 -11.43
N ARG A 62 -2.32 0.55 -11.62
CA ARG A 62 -1.38 1.30 -12.47
C ARG A 62 0.04 1.21 -11.93
N PHE A 63 0.24 1.46 -10.63
CA PHE A 63 1.57 1.43 -10.03
C PHE A 63 2.21 0.06 -10.17
N LEU A 64 1.47 -1.01 -9.89
CA LEU A 64 1.96 -2.38 -10.02
C LEU A 64 2.20 -2.74 -11.50
N SER A 65 1.32 -2.33 -12.41
CA SER A 65 1.47 -2.61 -13.85
C SER A 65 2.76 -2.00 -14.39
N GLU A 66 3.05 -0.76 -14.03
CA GLU A 66 4.26 -0.06 -14.45
C GLU A 66 5.54 -0.69 -13.87
N LEU A 67 5.50 -1.25 -12.66
CA LEU A 67 6.65 -1.91 -12.04
C LEU A 67 6.91 -3.29 -12.65
N ILE A 68 5.84 -4.07 -12.86
CA ILE A 68 5.92 -5.44 -13.37
C ILE A 68 6.17 -5.42 -14.90
N GLY A 69 5.79 -4.35 -15.58
CA GLY A 69 5.99 -4.18 -17.02
C GLY A 69 4.89 -4.81 -17.87
N GLN A 70 3.75 -5.14 -17.27
CA GLN A 70 2.55 -5.65 -17.94
C GLN A 70 1.30 -5.16 -17.21
N GLU A 71 0.15 -5.18 -17.88
CA GLU A 71 -1.11 -4.81 -17.23
C GLU A 71 -1.50 -5.82 -16.15
N VAL A 72 -1.75 -5.32 -14.94
CA VAL A 72 -2.21 -6.11 -13.80
C VAL A 72 -3.53 -5.60 -13.26
N SER A 73 -4.26 -6.50 -12.62
CA SER A 73 -5.47 -6.21 -11.86
C SER A 73 -5.31 -6.79 -10.46
N LEU A 74 -5.40 -5.92 -9.45
CA LEU A 74 -5.33 -6.29 -8.06
C LEU A 74 -6.71 -6.74 -7.56
N ARG A 75 -6.84 -7.97 -7.08
CA ARG A 75 -8.12 -8.44 -6.53
C ARG A 75 -8.48 -7.71 -5.25
N SER A 76 -7.51 -7.55 -4.36
CA SER A 76 -7.74 -6.95 -3.05
C SER A 76 -6.50 -6.22 -2.52
N ALA A 77 -6.74 -5.20 -1.70
CA ALA A 77 -5.73 -4.63 -0.81
C ALA A 77 -6.36 -4.52 0.58
N THR A 78 -5.59 -4.87 1.61
CA THR A 78 -6.09 -4.91 2.98
C THR A 78 -5.55 -3.70 3.76
N PRO A 79 -6.43 -2.85 4.33
CA PRO A 79 -6.00 -1.84 5.29
C PRO A 79 -5.48 -2.51 6.56
N THR A 80 -4.30 -2.11 7.01
CA THR A 80 -3.66 -2.66 8.22
C THR A 80 -2.81 -1.59 8.92
N TYR A 81 -2.03 -2.00 9.91
CA TYR A 81 -1.04 -1.17 10.54
C TYR A 81 0.25 -1.95 10.80
N PHE A 82 1.36 -1.22 10.86
CA PHE A 82 2.65 -1.74 11.25
C PHE A 82 3.02 -1.17 12.62
N GLU A 83 3.41 -2.04 13.56
CA GLU A 83 3.86 -1.60 14.88
C GLU A 83 5.39 -1.60 14.98
N LYS A 84 5.95 -0.47 15.41
CA LYS A 84 7.39 -0.36 15.67
C LYS A 84 7.66 0.54 16.86
N LYS A 85 8.40 0.00 17.84
CA LYS A 85 8.76 0.69 19.08
C LYS A 85 7.53 1.27 19.82
N GLY A 86 6.43 0.51 19.84
CA GLY A 86 5.18 0.90 20.50
C GLY A 86 4.37 1.99 19.79
N ARG A 87 4.72 2.33 18.53
CA ARG A 87 3.92 3.22 17.68
C ARG A 87 3.31 2.43 16.54
N ARG A 88 2.08 2.78 16.18
CA ARG A 88 1.36 2.23 15.02
C ARG A 88 1.49 3.16 13.84
N TYR A 89 1.73 2.58 12.68
CA TYR A 89 1.82 3.28 11.41
C TYR A 89 0.77 2.70 10.46
N PRO A 90 -0.07 3.52 9.81
CA PRO A 90 -1.02 3.01 8.83
C PRO A 90 -0.27 2.30 7.71
N ALA A 91 -0.84 1.20 7.23
CA ALA A 91 -0.23 0.41 6.17
C ALA A 91 -1.27 -0.23 5.25
N ILE A 92 -0.83 -0.53 4.04
CA ILE A 92 -1.60 -1.24 3.02
C ILE A 92 -0.90 -2.56 2.76
N MET A 93 -1.62 -3.67 2.85
CA MET A 93 -1.09 -4.99 2.55
C MET A 93 -1.71 -5.51 1.25
N VAL A 94 -0.84 -5.98 0.35
CA VAL A 94 -1.21 -6.60 -0.92
C VAL A 94 -0.63 -8.00 -0.92
N ALA A 95 -1.48 -9.01 -1.04
CA ALA A 95 -1.02 -10.38 -1.24
C ALA A 95 -0.47 -10.50 -2.67
N ALA A 96 0.70 -11.14 -2.85
CA ALA A 96 1.27 -11.31 -4.19
C ALA A 96 0.36 -12.15 -5.09
N ALA A 97 -0.31 -13.17 -4.51
CA ALA A 97 -1.30 -13.99 -5.18
C ALA A 97 -2.58 -13.26 -5.62
N ASP A 98 -2.81 -12.04 -5.13
CA ASP A 98 -3.93 -11.19 -5.55
C ASP A 98 -3.60 -10.27 -6.73
N VAL A 99 -2.33 -10.23 -7.15
CA VAL A 99 -1.89 -9.52 -8.35
C VAL A 99 -2.12 -10.43 -9.55
N MET A 100 -3.09 -10.07 -10.39
CA MET A 100 -3.54 -10.90 -11.51
C MET A 100 -3.17 -10.28 -12.85
N SER A 101 -2.90 -11.12 -13.85
CA SER A 101 -2.83 -10.70 -15.25
C SER A 101 -4.24 -10.41 -15.82
N GLN A 102 -4.30 -9.88 -17.05
CA GLN A 102 -5.55 -9.76 -17.80
C GLN A 102 -6.25 -11.11 -18.06
N SER A 103 -5.50 -12.22 -18.15
CA SER A 103 -6.04 -13.58 -18.29
C SER A 103 -6.58 -14.14 -16.96
N SER A 104 -6.56 -13.36 -15.87
CA SER A 104 -6.92 -13.81 -14.52
C SER A 104 -6.01 -14.91 -13.97
N GLU A 105 -4.76 -14.96 -14.43
CA GLU A 105 -3.70 -15.80 -13.87
C GLU A 105 -2.94 -15.03 -12.79
N SER A 106 -2.56 -15.72 -11.72
CA SER A 106 -1.77 -15.11 -10.64
C SER A 106 -0.38 -14.76 -11.19
N LEU A 107 0.12 -13.58 -10.82
CA LEU A 107 1.46 -13.11 -11.16
C LEU A 107 2.41 -13.18 -9.96
N GLU A 108 2.16 -14.08 -9.00
CA GLU A 108 2.95 -14.20 -7.77
C GLU A 108 4.46 -14.40 -8.04
N ASP A 109 4.81 -15.21 -9.04
CA ASP A 109 6.20 -15.48 -9.42
C ASP A 109 6.85 -14.23 -10.04
N GLU A 110 6.16 -13.54 -10.95
CA GLU A 110 6.62 -12.29 -11.54
C GLU A 110 6.74 -11.17 -10.50
N VAL A 111 5.77 -11.06 -9.60
CA VAL A 111 5.82 -10.15 -8.46
C VAL A 111 7.05 -10.45 -7.62
N THR A 112 7.31 -11.72 -7.30
CA THR A 112 8.50 -12.13 -6.54
C THR A 112 9.78 -11.74 -7.27
N GLU A 113 9.88 -12.01 -8.57
CA GLU A 113 11.06 -11.66 -9.37
C GLU A 113 11.30 -10.15 -9.42
N VAL A 114 10.24 -9.36 -9.57
CA VAL A 114 10.32 -7.91 -9.73
C VAL A 114 10.58 -7.21 -8.40
N PHE A 115 9.91 -7.62 -7.31
CA PHE A 115 10.03 -6.97 -6.00
C PHE A 115 11.26 -7.40 -5.19
N THR A 116 11.96 -8.46 -5.60
CA THR A 116 13.29 -8.78 -5.05
C THR A 116 14.39 -7.86 -5.58
N ARG A 117 14.11 -7.09 -6.66
CA ARG A 117 15.02 -6.05 -7.15
C ARG A 117 14.96 -4.84 -6.20
N PRO A 118 16.10 -4.37 -5.63
CA PRO A 118 16.10 -3.36 -4.56
C PRO A 118 15.38 -2.04 -4.88
N GLU A 119 15.32 -1.66 -6.15
CA GLU A 119 14.71 -0.43 -6.65
C GLU A 119 13.18 -0.47 -6.68
N THR A 120 12.58 -1.66 -6.86
CA THR A 120 11.13 -1.80 -7.05
C THR A 120 10.33 -1.40 -5.79
N PRO A 121 10.68 -1.87 -4.57
CA PRO A 121 9.98 -1.44 -3.37
C PRO A 121 10.07 0.06 -3.13
N LEU A 122 11.21 0.68 -3.45
CA LEU A 122 11.42 2.12 -3.33
C LEU A 122 10.52 2.88 -4.31
N ALA A 123 10.47 2.44 -5.57
CA ALA A 123 9.61 3.05 -6.60
C ALA A 123 8.12 2.93 -6.25
N LEU A 124 7.68 1.77 -5.72
CA LEU A 124 6.29 1.63 -5.25
C LEU A 124 5.98 2.59 -4.10
N ALA A 125 6.88 2.67 -3.11
CA ALA A 125 6.70 3.57 -1.97
C ALA A 125 6.64 5.03 -2.40
N GLU A 126 7.52 5.45 -3.32
CA GLU A 126 7.52 6.81 -3.85
C GLU A 126 6.21 7.14 -4.57
N ARG A 127 5.72 6.26 -5.45
CA ARG A 127 4.45 6.47 -6.18
C ARG A 127 3.26 6.60 -5.25
N VAL A 128 3.16 5.72 -4.25
CA VAL A 128 2.09 5.79 -3.24
C VAL A 128 2.22 7.06 -2.40
N GLY A 129 3.44 7.39 -1.96
CA GLY A 129 3.71 8.61 -1.19
C GLY A 129 3.31 9.88 -1.94
N VAL A 130 3.69 10.00 -3.21
CA VAL A 130 3.34 11.14 -4.07
C VAL A 130 1.82 11.21 -4.29
N ARG A 131 1.19 10.08 -4.63
CA ARG A 131 -0.27 10.04 -4.89
C ARG A 131 -1.11 10.43 -3.69
N LEU A 132 -0.65 10.08 -2.50
CA LEU A 132 -1.33 10.39 -1.23
C LEU A 132 -0.82 11.69 -0.57
N GLY A 133 0.14 12.39 -1.18
CA GLY A 133 0.72 13.60 -0.62
C GLY A 133 1.37 13.38 0.75
N LEU A 134 2.13 12.30 0.92
CA LEU A 134 2.80 11.93 2.18
C LEU A 134 4.24 12.47 2.23
N GLU A 135 4.76 12.70 3.45
CA GLU A 135 6.18 13.01 3.63
C GLU A 135 7.09 11.83 3.23
N SER A 136 6.59 10.63 3.45
CA SER A 136 7.28 9.39 3.07
C SER A 136 6.30 8.21 3.04
N ALA A 137 6.66 7.17 2.30
CA ALA A 137 6.12 5.84 2.46
C ALA A 137 7.28 4.84 2.42
N LYS A 138 7.04 3.61 2.87
CA LYS A 138 8.03 2.53 2.81
C LYS A 138 7.37 1.23 2.43
N THR A 139 8.01 0.49 1.53
CA THR A 139 7.56 -0.85 1.16
C THR A 139 8.49 -1.89 1.77
N PHE A 140 7.91 -2.94 2.34
CA PHE A 140 8.62 -4.17 2.69
C PHE A 140 7.79 -5.37 2.26
N PHE A 141 8.41 -6.54 2.25
CA PHE A 141 7.73 -7.78 1.88
C PHE A 141 7.99 -8.87 2.92
N THR A 142 7.01 -9.75 3.07
CA THR A 142 7.16 -11.02 3.80
C THR A 142 7.22 -12.15 2.79
N PHE A 143 7.98 -13.19 3.14
CA PHE A 143 8.11 -14.38 2.31
C PHE A 143 7.28 -15.51 2.91
N GLY A 144 6.63 -16.29 2.06
CA GLY A 144 5.95 -17.51 2.45
C GLY A 144 6.95 -18.58 2.87
N ALA A 145 6.60 -19.40 3.86
CA ALA A 145 7.33 -20.63 4.13
C ALA A 145 7.06 -21.62 3.00
N ALA A 146 8.11 -22.21 2.42
CA ALA A 146 7.94 -23.35 1.51
C ALA A 146 7.31 -24.49 2.32
N VAL A 147 6.08 -24.88 1.97
CA VAL A 147 5.41 -26.07 2.51
C VAL A 147 5.96 -27.31 1.80
#